data_AF-A0A1G5H9C6-F1
#
_entry.id   AF-A0A1G5H9C6-F1
#
_cell.length_a   1.000
_cell.length_b   1.000
_cell.length_c   1.000
_cell.angle_alpha   90.00
_cell.angle_beta   90.00
_cell.angle_gamma   90.00
#
_symmetry.space_group_name_H-M   'P 1'
#
loop_
_entity.id
_entity.type
_entity.pdbx_description
1 polymer ?
#
loop_
_entity_poly.entity_id
_entity_poly.type
_entity_poly.pdbx_seq_one_letter_code
_entity_poly.pdbx_strand_id
1 'polypeptide(L)'
;MYVENDLKKLQQIQFLKDLGYALKDIQEMLSDASWNWEHSLHNQLDYIVEEQQRLKSMEVSIREMLHSLVLEQGDQHEAIEKLIQLSKPNVAKRSTLREELFSHDEMKMWRKLPRMRANDPHSLEWIALLGQLKSHMHEPPTCEKVQNIIRRMMEKQREDFAGQDDFLNKLWEARKSAEVSEELGFYPLEPELLDYMETAYDIFITNEGGTAE
;
A
#
# COMPACT_ATOMS: atom_id res chain seq x y z
N MET A 1 -45.76 -24.74 14.55
CA MET A 1 -45.09 -25.03 13.26
C MET A 1 -45.10 -23.84 12.30
N TYR A 2 -46.20 -23.09 12.13
CA TYR A 2 -46.21 -21.89 11.26
C TYR A 2 -45.29 -20.76 11.75
N VAL A 3 -45.27 -20.49 13.06
CA VAL A 3 -44.46 -19.42 13.68
C VAL A 3 -42.95 -19.55 13.41
N GLU A 4 -42.42 -20.78 13.36
CA GLU A 4 -40.96 -20.97 13.19
C GLU A 4 -40.51 -20.68 11.76
N ASN A 5 -41.26 -21.12 10.74
CA ASN A 5 -40.96 -20.81 9.35
C ASN A 5 -41.17 -19.33 9.05
N ASP A 6 -42.19 -18.71 9.64
CA ASP A 6 -42.43 -17.27 9.49
C ASP A 6 -41.28 -16.45 10.12
N LEU A 7 -40.75 -16.87 11.27
CA LEU A 7 -39.59 -16.24 11.90
C LEU A 7 -38.31 -16.38 11.05
N LYS A 8 -38.08 -17.55 10.44
CA LYS A 8 -36.95 -17.79 9.52
C LYS A 8 -37.03 -16.89 8.28
N LYS A 9 -38.22 -16.77 7.69
CA LYS A 9 -38.47 -15.84 6.58
C LYS A 9 -38.27 -14.39 7.00
N LEU A 10 -38.77 -14.01 8.17
CA LEU A 10 -38.62 -12.65 8.69
C LEU A 10 -37.14 -12.28 8.88
N GLN A 11 -36.32 -13.18 9.42
CA GLN A 11 -34.87 -12.95 9.55
C GLN A 11 -34.21 -12.70 8.18
N GLN A 12 -34.54 -13.51 7.17
CA GLN A 12 -33.98 -13.33 5.83
C GLN A 12 -34.49 -12.06 5.14
N ILE A 13 -35.75 -11.69 5.34
CA ILE A 13 -36.30 -10.41 4.87
C ILE A 13 -35.50 -9.26 5.48
N GLN A 14 -35.27 -9.28 6.79
CA GLN A 14 -34.52 -8.22 7.48
C GLN A 14 -33.12 -8.07 6.89
N PHE A 15 -32.39 -9.17 6.73
CA PHE A 15 -31.04 -9.14 6.14
C PHE A 15 -31.04 -8.54 4.71
N LEU A 16 -31.91 -9.03 3.83
CA LEU A 16 -31.98 -8.53 2.45
C LEU A 16 -32.45 -7.07 2.38
N LYS A 17 -33.29 -6.64 3.34
CA LYS A 17 -33.68 -5.24 3.48
C LYS A 17 -32.51 -4.36 3.90
N ASP A 18 -31.67 -4.81 4.81
CA ASP A 18 -30.46 -4.09 5.23
C ASP A 18 -29.45 -3.97 4.07
N LEU A 19 -29.43 -4.94 3.15
CA LEU A 19 -28.69 -4.88 1.89
C LEU A 19 -29.34 -4.00 0.80
N GLY A 20 -30.51 -3.41 1.07
CA GLY A 20 -31.18 -2.48 0.16
C GLY A 20 -32.09 -3.11 -0.88
N TYR A 21 -32.37 -4.41 -0.84
CA TYR A 21 -33.29 -5.05 -1.79
C TYR A 21 -34.73 -4.54 -1.62
N ALA A 22 -35.48 -4.51 -2.73
CA ALA A 22 -36.90 -4.20 -2.69
C ALA A 22 -37.69 -5.39 -2.14
N LEU A 23 -38.79 -5.12 -1.42
CA LEU A 23 -39.63 -6.17 -0.82
C LEU A 23 -40.19 -7.15 -1.88
N LYS A 24 -40.45 -6.66 -3.10
CA LYS A 24 -40.94 -7.47 -4.20
C LYS A 24 -39.93 -8.55 -4.61
N ASP A 25 -38.66 -8.18 -4.75
CA ASP A 25 -37.59 -9.11 -5.14
C ASP A 25 -37.34 -10.14 -4.04
N ILE A 26 -37.38 -9.70 -2.77
CA ILE A 26 -37.27 -10.57 -1.60
C ILE A 26 -38.43 -11.58 -1.57
N GLN A 27 -39.65 -11.14 -1.88
CA GLN A 27 -40.82 -12.02 -1.93
C GLN A 27 -40.68 -13.08 -3.02
N GLU A 28 -40.17 -12.71 -4.20
CA GLU A 28 -39.90 -13.66 -5.29
C GLU A 28 -38.86 -14.71 -4.87
N MET A 29 -37.77 -14.29 -4.22
CA MET A 29 -36.74 -15.19 -3.69
C MET A 29 -37.23 -16.15 -2.60
N LEU A 30 -38.15 -15.71 -1.73
CA LEU A 30 -38.69 -16.51 -0.62
C LEU A 30 -39.89 -17.39 -0.99
N SER A 31 -40.42 -17.21 -2.20
CA SER A 31 -41.56 -17.99 -2.71
C SER A 31 -41.12 -19.26 -3.45
N ASP A 32 -39.82 -19.47 -3.62
CA ASP A 32 -39.25 -20.68 -4.20
C ASP A 32 -39.53 -21.90 -3.30
N ALA A 33 -40.11 -22.96 -3.89
CA ALA A 33 -40.40 -24.21 -3.20
C ALA A 33 -39.15 -24.97 -2.73
N SER A 34 -37.98 -24.66 -3.30
CA SER A 34 -36.67 -25.21 -2.93
C SER A 34 -35.97 -24.40 -1.82
N TRP A 35 -36.61 -23.35 -1.29
CA TRP A 35 -36.03 -22.50 -0.26
C TRP A 35 -35.62 -23.29 0.99
N ASN A 36 -34.33 -23.18 1.33
CA ASN A 36 -33.74 -23.73 2.54
C ASN A 36 -33.11 -22.58 3.36
N TRP A 37 -33.55 -22.43 4.60
CA TRP A 37 -33.10 -21.35 5.48
C TRP A 37 -31.62 -21.46 5.86
N GLU A 38 -31.14 -22.66 6.18
CA GLU A 38 -29.73 -22.87 6.56
C GLU A 38 -28.81 -22.57 5.37
N HIS A 39 -29.16 -23.02 4.17
CA HIS A 39 -28.42 -22.66 2.95
C HIS A 39 -28.45 -21.15 2.70
N SER A 40 -29.59 -20.51 2.93
CA SER A 40 -29.71 -19.05 2.82
C SER A 40 -28.79 -18.33 3.81
N LEU A 41 -28.64 -18.82 5.05
CA LEU A 41 -27.69 -18.24 6.02
C LEU A 41 -26.23 -18.36 5.57
N HIS A 42 -25.83 -19.49 4.98
CA HIS A 42 -24.49 -19.66 4.41
C HIS A 42 -24.24 -18.65 3.28
N ASN A 43 -25.17 -18.52 2.34
CA ASN A 43 -25.06 -17.55 1.25
C ASN A 43 -25.00 -16.10 1.76
N GLN A 44 -25.75 -15.77 2.83
CA GLN A 44 -25.69 -14.46 3.47
C GLN A 44 -24.32 -14.19 4.08
N LEU A 45 -23.72 -15.20 4.73
CA LEU A 45 -22.39 -15.09 5.30
C LEU A 45 -21.33 -14.92 4.22
N ASP A 46 -21.38 -15.72 3.15
CA ASP A 46 -20.46 -15.64 2.02
C ASP A 46 -20.52 -14.23 1.38
N TYR A 47 -21.74 -13.72 1.17
CA TYR A 47 -21.95 -12.35 0.68
C TYR A 47 -21.30 -11.29 1.60
N ILE A 48 -21.49 -11.40 2.92
CA ILE A 48 -20.86 -10.46 3.87
C ILE A 48 -19.34 -10.50 3.75
N VAL A 49 -18.75 -11.69 3.64
CA VAL A 49 -17.30 -11.87 3.52
C VAL A 49 -16.79 -11.24 2.21
N GLU A 50 -17.48 -11.47 1.10
CA GLU A 50 -17.15 -10.85 -0.19
C GLU A 50 -17.24 -9.33 -0.14
N GLU A 51 -18.30 -8.79 0.48
CA GLU A 51 -18.51 -7.35 0.60
C GLU A 51 -17.48 -6.70 1.53
N GLN A 52 -17.10 -7.37 2.62
CA GLN A 52 -15.97 -6.95 3.46
C GLN A 52 -14.67 -6.89 2.68
N GLN A 53 -14.39 -7.89 1.84
CA GLN A 53 -13.19 -7.89 0.99
C GLN A 53 -13.22 -6.78 -0.06
N ARG A 54 -14.40 -6.50 -0.63
CA ARG A 54 -14.62 -5.40 -1.59
C ARG A 54 -14.38 -4.05 -0.93
N LEU A 55 -15.02 -3.79 0.22
CA LEU A 55 -14.83 -2.57 1.01
C LEU A 55 -13.38 -2.41 1.46
N LYS A 56 -12.71 -3.50 1.85
CA LYS A 56 -11.29 -3.46 2.22
C LYS A 56 -10.41 -3.06 1.05
N SER A 57 -10.73 -3.54 -0.15
CA SER A 57 -10.01 -3.19 -1.37
C SER A 57 -10.21 -1.70 -1.71
N MET A 58 -11.44 -1.18 -1.58
CA MET A 58 -11.73 0.25 -1.75
C MET A 58 -11.01 1.12 -0.71
N GLU A 59 -11.02 0.71 0.57
CA GLU A 59 -10.28 1.38 1.65
C GLU A 59 -8.78 1.50 1.31
N VAL A 60 -8.18 0.40 0.83
CA VAL A 60 -6.78 0.35 0.41
C VAL A 60 -6.51 1.34 -0.74
N SER A 61 -7.34 1.34 -1.78
CA SER A 61 -7.18 2.26 -2.91
C SER A 61 -7.31 3.74 -2.50
N ILE A 62 -8.26 4.06 -1.63
CA ILE A 62 -8.41 5.43 -1.10
C ILE A 62 -7.17 5.83 -0.28
N ARG A 63 -6.63 4.91 0.52
CA ARG A 63 -5.40 5.17 1.27
C ARG A 63 -4.20 5.42 0.36
N GLU A 64 -4.01 4.60 -0.67
CA GLU A 64 -2.97 4.83 -1.68
C GLU A 64 -3.10 6.22 -2.31
N MET A 65 -4.33 6.66 -2.61
CA MET A 65 -4.59 8.01 -3.12
C MET A 65 -4.21 9.10 -2.13
N LEU A 66 -4.62 8.98 -0.86
CA LEU A 66 -4.28 9.97 0.17
C LEU A 66 -2.77 10.09 0.36
N HIS A 67 -2.06 8.96 0.39
CA HIS A 67 -0.61 8.96 0.54
C HIS A 67 0.11 9.51 -0.68
N SER A 68 -0.40 9.21 -1.89
CA SER A 68 0.09 9.80 -3.13
C SER A 68 -0.04 11.33 -3.08
N LEU A 69 -1.20 11.86 -2.70
CA LEU A 69 -1.41 13.31 -2.56
C LEU A 69 -0.44 13.97 -1.56
N VAL A 70 -0.14 13.30 -0.45
CA VAL A 70 0.85 13.82 0.52
C VAL A 70 2.24 13.89 -0.10
N LEU A 71 2.66 12.82 -0.77
CA LEU A 71 3.98 12.72 -1.39
C LEU A 71 4.14 13.71 -2.56
N GLU A 72 3.09 13.87 -3.36
CA GLU A 72 3.01 14.81 -4.49
C GLU A 72 2.63 16.24 -4.06
N GLN A 73 2.74 16.56 -2.76
CA GLN A 73 2.56 17.91 -2.22
C GLN A 73 1.21 18.56 -2.58
N GLY A 74 0.18 17.74 -2.75
CA GLY A 74 -1.17 18.17 -3.13
C GLY A 74 -1.41 18.29 -4.65
N ASP A 75 -0.44 17.98 -5.50
CA ASP A 75 -0.67 17.86 -6.95
C ASP A 75 -1.56 16.65 -7.24
N GLN A 76 -2.84 16.92 -7.48
CA GLN A 76 -3.83 15.90 -7.76
C GLN A 76 -3.60 15.21 -9.11
N HIS A 77 -3.08 15.93 -10.10
CA HIS A 77 -2.89 15.39 -11.44
C HIS A 77 -1.75 14.37 -11.43
N GLU A 78 -0.61 14.76 -10.87
CA GLU A 78 0.57 13.90 -10.74
C GLU A 78 0.26 12.67 -9.87
N ALA A 79 -0.43 12.87 -8.74
CA ALA A 79 -0.82 11.78 -7.86
C ALA A 79 -1.72 10.74 -8.56
N ILE A 80 -2.66 11.18 -9.41
CA ILE A 80 -3.55 10.28 -10.16
C ILE A 80 -2.75 9.53 -11.24
N GLU A 81 -1.89 10.23 -11.99
CA GLU A 81 -1.10 9.63 -13.07
C GLU A 81 -0.21 8.49 -12.54
N LYS A 82 0.52 8.74 -11.44
CA LYS A 82 1.40 7.75 -10.80
C LYS A 82 0.63 6.53 -10.28
N LEU A 83 -0.58 6.72 -9.77
CA LEU A 83 -1.43 5.61 -9.31
C LEU A 83 -1.99 4.78 -10.47
N ILE A 84 -2.35 5.42 -11.59
CA ILE A 84 -2.72 4.71 -12.82
C ILE A 84 -1.55 3.81 -13.25
N GLN A 85 -0.32 4.33 -13.24
CA GLN A 85 0.87 3.55 -13.56
C GLN A 85 1.08 2.37 -12.61
N LEU A 86 0.93 2.59 -11.30
CA LEU A 86 1.07 1.56 -10.28
C LEU A 86 0.02 0.43 -10.41
N SER A 87 -1.21 0.79 -10.80
CA SER A 87 -2.35 -0.11 -10.94
C SER A 87 -2.31 -1.01 -12.19
N LYS A 88 -1.38 -0.76 -13.13
CA LYS A 88 -1.24 -1.58 -14.34
C LYS A 88 -1.11 -3.07 -13.97
N PRO A 89 -1.94 -3.95 -14.55
CA PRO A 89 -1.94 -5.36 -14.22
C PRO A 89 -0.65 -6.03 -14.75
N ASN A 90 0.28 -6.34 -13.85
CA ASN A 90 1.47 -7.13 -14.16
C ASN A 90 1.93 -8.02 -12.99
N VAL A 91 0.96 -8.54 -12.22
CA VAL A 91 1.21 -9.27 -10.96
C VAL A 91 2.08 -10.51 -11.16
N ALA A 92 1.93 -11.22 -12.27
CA ALA A 92 2.72 -12.41 -12.58
C ALA A 92 4.20 -12.07 -12.81
N LYS A 93 4.52 -11.10 -13.67
CA LYS A 93 5.91 -10.69 -13.91
C LYS A 93 6.55 -10.07 -12.65
N ARG A 94 5.78 -9.30 -11.88
CA ARG A 94 6.19 -8.75 -10.57
C ARG A 94 6.71 -9.83 -9.62
N SER A 95 6.01 -10.97 -9.51
CA SER A 95 6.44 -12.04 -8.61
C SER A 95 7.71 -12.73 -9.10
N THR A 96 7.77 -13.02 -10.40
CA THR A 96 8.93 -13.68 -11.02
C THR A 96 10.20 -12.85 -10.87
N LEU A 97 10.17 -11.58 -11.28
CA LEU A 97 11.34 -10.70 -11.20
C LEU A 97 11.82 -10.53 -9.76
N ARG A 98 10.89 -10.40 -8.81
CA ARG A 98 11.23 -10.28 -7.39
C ARG A 98 11.92 -11.54 -6.86
N GLU A 99 11.49 -12.73 -7.26
CA GLU A 99 12.09 -14.00 -6.85
C GLU A 99 13.43 -14.28 -7.55
N GLU A 100 13.64 -13.72 -8.75
CA GLU A 100 14.93 -13.75 -9.45
C GLU A 100 15.93 -12.76 -8.84
N LEU A 101 15.45 -11.58 -8.44
CA LEU A 101 16.28 -10.52 -7.87
C LEU A 101 16.53 -10.69 -6.38
N PHE A 102 15.69 -11.33 -5.59
CA PHE A 102 15.90 -11.40 -4.14
C PHE A 102 15.88 -12.84 -3.64
N SER A 103 16.87 -13.18 -2.81
CA SER A 103 16.95 -14.47 -2.14
C SER A 103 15.79 -14.66 -1.16
N HIS A 104 15.61 -15.91 -0.72
CA HIS A 104 14.55 -16.24 0.22
C HIS A 104 14.62 -15.48 1.56
N ASP A 105 15.83 -15.18 2.04
CA ASP A 105 16.01 -14.40 3.27
C ASP A 105 15.76 -12.90 3.04
N GLU A 106 16.22 -12.36 1.92
CA GLU A 106 15.90 -10.97 1.49
C GLU A 106 14.40 -10.77 1.30
N MET A 107 13.67 -11.81 0.89
CA MET A 107 12.21 -11.76 0.79
C MET A 107 11.50 -11.54 2.13
N LYS A 108 12.14 -11.89 3.27
CA LYS A 108 11.61 -11.52 4.59
C LYS A 108 11.78 -10.03 4.85
N MET A 109 12.90 -9.44 4.40
CA MET A 109 13.19 -8.01 4.50
C MET A 109 12.26 -7.20 3.58
N TRP A 110 12.02 -7.68 2.36
CA TRP A 110 11.09 -7.08 1.41
C TRP A 110 9.70 -6.81 2.01
N ARG A 111 9.19 -7.73 2.84
CA ARG A 111 7.86 -7.58 3.47
C ARG A 111 7.79 -6.41 4.47
N LYS A 112 8.94 -5.95 4.98
CA LYS A 112 9.05 -4.80 5.88
C LYS A 112 9.10 -3.47 5.15
N LEU A 113 9.30 -3.47 3.83
CA LEU A 113 9.40 -2.23 3.06
C LEU A 113 8.12 -1.38 3.20
N PRO A 114 8.26 -0.05 3.25
CA PRO A 114 7.12 0.86 3.31
C PRO A 114 6.25 0.69 2.05
N ARG A 115 4.93 0.75 2.24
CA ARG A 115 3.95 0.56 1.15
C ARG A 115 2.95 1.70 1.14
N MET A 116 2.62 2.22 -0.04
CA MET A 116 1.61 3.28 -0.19
C MET A 116 0.23 2.86 0.34
N ARG A 117 -0.12 1.58 0.23
CA ARG A 117 -1.37 1.00 0.78
C ARG A 117 -1.40 0.76 2.28
N ALA A 118 -0.24 0.79 2.94
CA ALA A 118 -0.14 0.45 4.34
C ALA A 118 -0.62 1.59 5.24
N ASN A 119 -1.10 1.26 6.45
CA ASN A 119 -1.49 2.24 7.47
C ASN A 119 -0.65 2.12 8.75
N ASP A 120 0.42 1.35 8.70
CA ASP A 120 1.30 1.20 9.85
C ASP A 120 2.17 2.46 10.01
N PRO A 121 2.55 2.80 11.26
CA PRO A 121 3.42 3.95 11.53
C PRO A 121 4.73 3.93 10.74
N HIS A 122 5.27 2.73 10.45
CA HIS A 122 6.52 2.59 9.72
C HIS A 122 6.39 3.13 8.28
N SER A 123 5.34 2.74 7.55
CA SER A 123 5.10 3.20 6.19
C SER A 123 4.75 4.70 6.14
N LEU A 124 3.92 5.16 7.09
CA LEU A 124 3.50 6.57 7.15
C LEU A 124 4.69 7.51 7.40
N GLU A 125 5.63 7.12 8.25
CA GLU A 125 6.82 7.92 8.52
C GLU A 125 7.73 8.01 7.28
N TRP A 126 7.96 6.91 6.56
CA TRP A 126 8.74 6.93 5.32
C TRP A 126 8.11 7.84 4.25
N ILE A 127 6.78 7.77 4.08
CA ILE A 127 6.04 8.64 3.15
C ILE A 127 6.22 10.11 3.56
N ALA A 128 6.11 10.43 4.85
CA ALA A 128 6.30 11.78 5.36
C ALA A 128 7.74 12.30 5.17
N LEU A 129 8.75 11.45 5.38
CA LEU A 129 10.16 11.81 5.17
C LEU A 129 10.46 12.08 3.69
N LEU A 130 9.95 11.23 2.78
CA LEU A 130 10.09 11.45 1.34
C LEU A 130 9.38 12.71 0.88
N GLY A 131 8.15 12.97 1.37
CA GLY A 131 7.43 14.21 1.06
C GLY A 131 8.16 15.46 1.56
N GLN A 132 8.72 15.42 2.77
CA GLN A 132 9.56 16.49 3.30
C GLN A 132 10.80 16.71 2.45
N LEU A 133 11.51 15.64 2.08
CA LEU A 133 12.69 15.73 1.22
C LEU A 133 12.34 16.37 -0.12
N LYS A 134 11.27 15.91 -0.78
CA LYS A 134 10.75 16.48 -2.03
C LYS A 134 10.46 17.98 -1.87
N SER A 135 9.89 18.41 -0.74
CA SER A 135 9.56 19.83 -0.50
C SER A 135 10.79 20.74 -0.35
N HIS A 136 11.93 20.15 0.03
CA HIS A 136 13.20 20.86 0.20
C HIS A 136 14.17 20.69 -0.97
N MET A 137 13.78 20.08 -2.09
CA MET A 137 14.66 19.91 -3.26
C MET A 137 15.19 21.22 -3.86
N HIS A 138 14.55 22.36 -3.57
CA HIS A 138 15.01 23.68 -3.95
C HIS A 138 16.15 24.22 -3.07
N GLU A 139 16.39 23.60 -1.91
CA GLU A 139 17.49 23.90 -1.00
C GLU A 139 18.71 23.02 -1.34
N PRO A 140 19.96 23.45 -1.04
CA PRO A 140 21.12 22.61 -1.29
C PRO A 140 21.07 21.34 -0.42
N PRO A 141 21.55 20.18 -0.93
CA PRO A 141 21.59 18.92 -0.18
C PRO A 141 22.34 19.01 1.16
N THR A 142 23.26 19.97 1.29
CA THR A 142 24.05 20.24 2.51
C THR A 142 23.29 21.01 3.59
N CYS A 143 22.10 21.54 3.29
CA CYS A 143 21.32 22.32 4.25
C CYS A 143 20.97 21.48 5.48
N GLU A 144 21.01 22.12 6.66
CA GLU A 144 20.73 21.46 7.94
C GLU A 144 19.37 20.75 7.95
N LYS A 145 18.33 21.35 7.35
CA LYS A 145 17.00 20.73 7.26
C LYS A 145 17.04 19.41 6.49
N VAL A 146 17.68 19.42 5.32
CA VAL A 146 17.81 18.25 4.44
C VAL A 146 18.64 17.17 5.15
N GLN A 147 19.77 17.55 5.73
CA GLN A 147 20.64 16.63 6.46
C GLN A 147 19.96 16.02 7.71
N ASN A 148 19.08 16.76 8.38
CA ASN A 148 18.25 16.23 9.46
C ASN A 148 17.22 15.21 8.96
N ILE A 149 16.61 15.45 7.78
CA ILE A 149 15.70 14.48 7.15
C ILE A 149 16.46 13.19 6.80
N ILE A 150 17.63 13.32 6.16
CA ILE A 150 18.50 12.17 5.83
C ILE A 150 18.92 11.41 7.09
N ARG A 151 19.30 12.11 8.17
CA ARG A 151 19.59 11.47 9.46
C ARG A 151 18.43 10.62 9.95
N ARG A 152 17.20 11.14 9.92
CA ARG A 152 16.03 10.37 10.37
C ARG A 152 15.74 9.17 9.47
N MET A 153 15.90 9.33 8.15
CA MET A 153 15.81 8.21 7.19
C MET A 153 16.86 7.13 7.51
N MET A 154 18.07 7.52 7.90
CA MET A 154 19.15 6.62 8.28
C MET A 154 18.92 5.86 9.59
N GLU A 155 18.46 6.56 10.62
CA GLU A 155 18.05 5.91 11.87
C GLU A 155 16.96 4.88 11.59
N LYS A 156 15.94 5.25 10.81
CA LYS A 156 14.83 4.37 10.45
C LYS A 156 15.28 3.16 9.64
N GLN A 157 16.15 3.35 8.65
CA GLN A 157 16.75 2.25 7.91
C GLN A 157 17.49 1.28 8.84
N ARG A 158 18.25 1.80 9.80
CA ARG A 158 19.02 1.00 10.77
C ARG A 158 18.11 0.21 11.72
N GLU A 159 17.00 0.80 12.17
CA GLU A 159 16.01 0.12 13.02
C GLU A 159 15.50 -1.18 12.39
N ASP A 160 15.26 -1.19 11.08
CA ASP A 160 14.61 -2.31 10.38
C ASP A 160 15.57 -3.23 9.60
N PHE A 161 16.74 -2.71 9.20
CA PHE A 161 17.66 -3.33 8.23
C PHE A 161 19.14 -3.29 8.66
N ALA A 162 19.45 -3.14 9.95
CA ALA A 162 20.84 -3.17 10.44
C ALA A 162 21.61 -4.41 9.94
N GLY A 163 22.78 -4.17 9.32
CA GLY A 163 23.65 -5.21 8.77
C GLY A 163 23.15 -5.89 7.50
N GLN A 164 22.17 -5.28 6.81
CA GLN A 164 21.60 -5.78 5.55
C GLN A 164 21.99 -4.88 4.36
N ASP A 165 23.24 -4.39 4.35
CA ASP A 165 23.71 -3.41 3.37
C ASP A 165 23.63 -3.96 1.93
N ASP A 166 23.92 -5.24 1.72
CA ASP A 166 23.79 -5.89 0.40
C ASP A 166 22.36 -5.83 -0.15
N PHE A 167 21.37 -6.11 0.71
CA PHE A 167 19.94 -6.02 0.35
C PHE A 167 19.55 -4.58 0.01
N LEU A 168 19.98 -3.61 0.82
CA LEU A 168 19.66 -2.20 0.63
C LEU A 168 20.30 -1.63 -0.63
N ASN A 169 21.56 -1.98 -0.91
CA ASN A 169 22.24 -1.60 -2.15
C ASN A 169 21.51 -2.17 -3.37
N LYS A 170 21.13 -3.44 -3.32
CA LYS A 170 20.36 -4.08 -4.39
C LYS A 170 18.99 -3.43 -4.61
N LEU A 171 18.30 -3.11 -3.51
CA LEU A 171 17.03 -2.40 -3.54
C LEU A 171 17.19 -1.00 -4.14
N TRP A 172 18.26 -0.29 -3.80
CA TRP A 172 18.57 1.04 -4.33
C TRP A 172 18.83 1.02 -5.84
N GLU A 173 19.63 0.07 -6.32
CA GLU A 173 19.86 -0.10 -7.77
C GLU A 173 18.57 -0.46 -8.52
N ALA A 174 17.75 -1.35 -7.95
CA ALA A 174 16.43 -1.65 -8.50
C ALA A 174 15.50 -0.43 -8.52
N ARG A 175 15.66 0.49 -7.56
CA ARG A 175 14.86 1.72 -7.45
C ARG A 175 15.25 2.80 -8.45
N LYS A 176 16.56 2.95 -8.72
CA LYS A 176 17.10 3.89 -9.72
C LYS A 176 16.75 3.48 -11.15
N SER A 177 16.60 2.18 -11.42
CA SER A 177 16.14 1.69 -12.71
C SER A 177 14.64 1.91 -12.89
N ALA A 178 14.24 2.73 -13.88
CA ALA A 178 12.82 3.00 -14.14
C ALA A 178 12.03 1.72 -14.52
N GLU A 179 12.60 0.88 -15.40
CA GLU A 179 12.04 -0.41 -15.81
C GLU A 179 11.98 -1.39 -14.62
N VAL A 180 13.14 -1.57 -13.98
CA VAL A 180 13.36 -1.98 -12.58
C VAL A 180 12.13 -1.86 -11.66
N SER A 181 11.94 -0.58 -11.35
CA SER A 181 11.02 -0.05 -10.36
C SER A 181 9.56 -0.26 -10.77
N GLU A 182 9.21 -0.04 -12.04
CA GLU A 182 7.84 -0.26 -12.55
C GLU A 182 7.49 -1.76 -12.51
N GLU A 183 8.41 -2.63 -12.93
CA GLU A 183 8.20 -4.08 -12.93
C GLU A 183 8.12 -4.66 -11.52
N LEU A 184 8.79 -4.09 -10.53
CA LEU A 184 8.64 -4.47 -9.12
C LEU A 184 7.41 -3.85 -8.45
N GLY A 185 6.73 -2.92 -9.12
CA GLY A 185 5.55 -2.24 -8.61
C GLY A 185 5.87 -1.26 -7.48
N PHE A 186 7.03 -0.61 -7.53
CA PHE A 186 7.30 0.53 -6.68
C PHE A 186 6.51 1.76 -7.15
N TYR A 187 6.21 2.64 -6.21
CA TYR A 187 5.60 3.92 -6.53
C TYR A 187 6.54 4.74 -7.43
N PRO A 188 6.09 5.33 -8.55
CA PRO A 188 6.97 6.11 -9.42
C PRO A 188 7.55 7.33 -8.68
N LEU A 189 8.88 7.50 -8.71
CA LEU A 189 9.55 8.70 -8.23
C LEU A 189 10.36 9.30 -9.37
N GLU A 190 10.54 10.61 -9.31
CA GLU A 190 11.32 11.37 -10.27
C GLU A 190 12.80 11.02 -10.13
N PRO A 191 13.53 10.84 -11.25
CA PRO A 191 14.98 10.66 -11.22
C PRO A 191 15.69 11.76 -10.44
N GLU A 192 15.24 13.01 -10.58
CA GLU A 192 15.81 14.17 -9.89
C GLU A 192 15.69 14.06 -8.37
N LEU A 193 14.61 13.46 -7.86
CA LEU A 193 14.43 13.23 -6.43
C LEU A 193 15.36 12.12 -5.94
N LEU A 194 15.54 11.04 -6.73
CA LEU A 194 16.45 9.95 -6.39
C LEU A 194 17.91 10.42 -6.35
N ASP A 195 18.34 11.18 -7.35
CA ASP A 195 19.69 11.76 -7.43
C ASP A 195 19.94 12.76 -6.29
N TYR A 196 18.93 13.58 -5.97
CA TYR A 196 18.99 14.52 -4.84
C TYR A 196 19.15 13.77 -3.51
N MET A 197 18.39 12.70 -3.32
CA MET A 197 18.47 11.86 -2.12
C MET A 197 19.83 11.16 -2.00
N GLU A 198 20.37 10.61 -3.09
CA GLU A 198 21.70 9.99 -3.14
C GLU A 198 22.79 10.99 -2.76
N THR A 199 22.76 12.18 -3.37
CA THR A 199 23.72 13.25 -3.07
C THR A 199 23.66 13.68 -1.60
N ALA A 200 22.45 13.86 -1.05
CA ALA A 200 22.26 14.26 0.34
C ALA A 200 22.73 13.16 1.32
N TYR A 201 22.51 11.88 0.96
CA TYR A 201 23.00 10.73 1.69
C TYR A 201 24.54 10.65 1.68
N ASP A 202 25.18 10.80 0.53
CA ASP A 202 26.64 10.74 0.42
C ASP A 202 27.33 11.83 1.26
N ILE A 203 26.76 13.04 1.26
CA ILE A 203 27.20 14.15 2.11
C ILE A 203 27.07 13.77 3.59
N PHE A 204 25.93 13.19 3.99
CA PHE A 204 25.68 12.78 5.37
C PHE A 204 26.71 11.75 5.83
N ILE A 205 26.94 10.69 5.05
CA ILE A 205 27.91 9.64 5.36
C ILE A 205 29.34 10.18 5.42
N THR A 206 29.71 11.07 4.48
CA THR A 206 31.04 11.70 4.48
C THR A 206 31.26 12.54 5.75
N ASN A 207 30.24 13.28 6.18
CA ASN A 207 30.31 14.10 7.38
C ASN A 207 30.32 13.27 8.67
N GLU A 208 29.55 12.19 8.77
CA GLU A 208 29.61 11.30 9.94
C GLU A 208 30.92 10.50 9.99
N GLY A 209 31.41 10.01 8.85
CA GLY A 209 32.70 9.32 8.75
C GLY A 209 33.90 10.21 9.08
N GLY A 210 33.79 11.53 8.88
CA GLY A 210 34.80 12.53 9.24
C GLY A 210 34.78 12.98 10.70
N THR A 211 33.85 12.50 11.54
CA THR A 211 33.78 12.83 12.98
C THR A 211 34.46 11.80 13.90
N ALA A 212 35.22 10.86 13.32
CA ALA A 212 35.94 9.80 14.04
C ALA A 212 37.48 9.98 14.08
N GLU A 213 37.99 11.19 13.84
CA GLU A 213 39.41 11.57 14.08
C GLU A 213 39.52 12.68 15.14
#